data_AF-A0A1Z4LK05-F1
#
_entry.id   AF-A0A1Z4LK05-F1
#
_cell.length_a   1.000
_cell.length_b   1.000
_cell.length_c   1.000
_cell.angle_alpha   90.00
_cell.angle_beta   90.00
_cell.angle_gamma   90.00
#
_symmetry.space_group_name_H-M   'P 1'
#
loop_
_entity.id
_entity.type
_entity.pdbx_description
1 polymer ?
#
loop_
_entity_poly.entity_id
_entity_poly.type
_entity_poly.pdbx_seq_one_letter_code
_entity_poly.pdbx_strand_id
1 'polypeptide(L)' 'MLKQQLKEEGDLIAINLLNELGNRAIEMGLIVGHGYHGGKYEILRKGEIITLTPQEAQTYLQNLIAEPE' A
#
# COMPACT_ATOMS: atom_id res chain seq x y z
N MET A 1 22.47 16.43 -6.03
CA MET A 1 22.62 15.08 -6.61
C MET A 1 22.45 14.00 -5.54
N LEU A 2 23.30 13.87 -4.53
CA LEU A 2 23.16 12.81 -3.49
C LEU A 2 21.79 12.77 -2.77
N LYS A 3 21.22 13.94 -2.42
CA LYS A 3 19.88 14.03 -1.80
C LYS A 3 18.72 13.55 -2.69
N GLN A 4 18.86 13.67 -4.01
CA GLN A 4 17.83 13.21 -4.95
C GLN A 4 17.92 11.70 -5.13
N GLN A 5 19.12 11.14 -5.23
CA GLN A 5 19.34 9.70 -5.33
C GLN A 5 18.84 8.95 -4.07
N LEU A 6 19.14 9.47 -2.87
CA LEU A 6 18.62 8.91 -1.62
C LEU A 6 17.09 8.96 -1.53
N LYS A 7 16.47 9.99 -2.13
CA LYS A 7 15.02 10.12 -2.17
C LYS A 7 14.42 9.10 -3.15
N GLU A 8 14.99 8.96 -4.33
CA GLU A 8 14.57 7.98 -5.35
C GLU A 8 14.69 6.54 -4.85
N GLU A 9 15.79 6.21 -4.16
CA GLU A 9 15.96 4.90 -3.51
C GLU A 9 14.93 4.66 -2.40
N GLY A 10 14.66 5.66 -1.57
CA GLY A 10 13.62 5.59 -0.54
C GLY A 10 12.21 5.43 -1.12
N ASP A 11 11.92 6.14 -2.22
CA ASP A 11 10.65 6.06 -2.94
C ASP A 11 10.46 4.66 -3.56
N LEU A 12 11.52 4.05 -4.13
CA LEU A 12 11.49 2.68 -4.66
C LEU A 12 11.25 1.64 -3.57
N ILE A 13 11.90 1.77 -2.41
CA ILE A 13 11.70 0.86 -1.27
C ILE A 13 10.25 0.95 -0.76
N ALA A 14 9.70 2.17 -0.66
CA ALA A 14 8.33 2.38 -0.22
C ALA A 14 7.29 1.78 -1.18
N ILE A 15 7.52 1.90 -2.50
CA ILE A 15 6.66 1.29 -3.53
C ILE A 15 6.68 -0.24 -3.43
N ASN A 16 7.87 -0.83 -3.25
CA ASN A 16 8.00 -2.28 -3.12
C ASN A 16 7.25 -2.79 -1.88
N LEU A 17 7.39 -2.10 -0.74
CA LEU A 17 6.70 -2.47 0.49
C LEU A 17 5.17 -2.39 0.37
N LEU A 18 4.64 -1.35 -0.30
CA LEU A 18 3.19 -1.23 -0.54
C LEU A 18 2.64 -2.37 -1.38
N ASN A 19 3.35 -2.72 -2.46
CA ASN A 19 2.97 -3.86 -3.30
C ASN A 19 2.97 -5.18 -2.51
N GLU A 20 4.00 -5.42 -1.70
CA GLU A 20 4.09 -6.61 -0.85
C GLU A 20 2.93 -6.70 0.15
N LEU A 21 2.66 -5.61 0.88
CA LEU A 21 1.56 -5.54 1.84
C LEU A 21 0.20 -5.74 1.16
N GLY A 22 -0.01 -5.09 0.01
CA GLY A 22 -1.25 -5.21 -0.74
C GLY A 22 -1.47 -6.64 -1.24
N ASN A 23 -0.44 -7.28 -1.79
CA ASN A 23 -0.51 -8.67 -2.24
C ASN A 23 -0.79 -9.61 -1.07
N ARG A 24 -0.13 -9.39 0.07
CA ARG A 24 -0.36 -10.19 1.27
C ARG A 24 -1.81 -10.06 1.78
N ALA A 25 -2.36 -8.85 1.77
CA ALA A 25 -3.76 -8.63 2.14
C ALA A 25 -4.76 -9.31 1.18
N ILE A 26 -4.44 -9.42 -0.12
CA ILE A 26 -5.22 -10.21 -1.10
C ILE A 26 -5.13 -11.70 -0.77
N GLU A 27 -3.92 -12.23 -0.53
CA GLU A 27 -3.71 -13.64 -0.18
C GLU A 27 -4.49 -14.07 1.07
N MET A 28 -4.62 -13.16 2.04
CA MET A 28 -5.40 -13.37 3.27
C MET A 28 -6.91 -13.16 3.08
N GLY A 29 -7.38 -12.75 1.89
CA GLY A 29 -8.79 -12.46 1.62
C GLY A 29 -9.32 -11.21 2.33
N LEU A 30 -8.43 -10.34 2.83
CA LEU A 30 -8.81 -9.13 3.58
C LEU A 30 -9.25 -7.99 2.65
N ILE A 31 -8.71 -7.97 1.42
CA ILE A 31 -9.07 -7.05 0.34
C ILE A 31 -9.18 -7.83 -0.99
N VAL A 32 -9.84 -7.24 -1.98
CA VAL A 32 -10.02 -7.83 -3.32
C VAL A 32 -8.94 -7.36 -4.29
N GLY A 33 -8.43 -6.14 -4.11
CA GLY A 33 -7.47 -5.55 -5.03
C GLY A 33 -6.87 -4.26 -4.49
N HIS A 34 -5.75 -3.84 -5.07
CA HIS A 34 -5.08 -2.59 -4.75
C HIS A 34 -4.32 -2.04 -5.97
N GLY A 35 -4.02 -0.74 -5.96
CA GLY A 35 -3.22 -0.12 -7.02
C GLY A 35 -2.97 1.37 -6.82
N TYR A 36 -2.02 1.93 -7.57
CA TYR A 36 -1.74 3.37 -7.56
C TYR A 36 -2.33 4.06 -8.79
N HIS A 37 -3.23 5.00 -8.57
CA HIS A 37 -3.91 5.77 -9.62
C HIS A 37 -4.04 7.25 -9.21
N GLY A 38 -3.76 8.16 -10.13
CA GLY A 38 -4.03 9.60 -9.94
C GLY A 38 -3.33 10.26 -8.75
N GLY A 39 -2.17 9.76 -8.32
CA GLY A 39 -1.47 10.30 -7.15
C GLY A 39 -1.86 9.64 -5.81
N LYS A 40 -2.79 8.69 -5.85
CA LYS A 40 -3.37 8.03 -4.68
C LYS A 40 -3.24 6.52 -4.80
N TYR A 41 -3.28 5.86 -3.66
CA TYR A 41 -3.35 4.41 -3.55
C TYR A 41 -4.81 4.01 -3.29
N GLU A 42 -5.32 3.09 -4.09
CA GLU A 42 -6.68 2.58 -4.05
C GLU A 42 -6.66 1.17 -3.46
N ILE A 43 -7.58 0.90 -2.54
CA ILE A 43 -7.77 -0.41 -1.90
C ILE A 43 -9.23 -0.79 -2.02
N LEU A 44 -9.52 -1.91 -2.69
CA LEU A 44 -10.88 -2.44 -2.83
C LEU A 44 -11.16 -3.43 -1.70
N ARG A 45 -12.00 -3.03 -0.74
CA ARG A 45 -12.35 -3.85 0.43
C ARG A 45 -13.86 -3.85 0.63
N LYS A 46 -14.46 -5.03 0.78
CA LYS A 46 -15.90 -5.20 1.04
C LYS A 46 -16.83 -4.44 0.07
N GLY A 47 -16.42 -4.29 -1.19
CA GLY A 47 -17.18 -3.59 -2.22
C GLY A 47 -16.98 -2.06 -2.25
N GLU A 48 -16.14 -1.52 -1.39
CA GLU A 48 -15.82 -0.09 -1.32
C GLU A 48 -14.38 0.18 -1.76
N ILE A 49 -14.17 1.34 -2.41
CA ILE A 49 -12.84 1.82 -2.77
C ILE A 49 -12.37 2.82 -1.71
N ILE A 50 -11.32 2.46 -1.00
CA ILE A 50 -10.63 3.32 -0.04
C ILE A 50 -9.47 3.97 -0.77
N THR A 51 -9.43 5.31 -0.79
CA THR A 51 -8.39 6.08 -1.48
C THR A 51 -7.51 6.79 -0.47
N LEU A 52 -6.21 6.50 -0.47
CA LEU A 52 -5.24 6.96 0.53
C LEU A 52 -4.00 7.55 -0.14
N THR A 53 -3.21 8.32 0.59
CA THR A 53 -1.81 8.55 0.19
C THR A 53 -0.99 7.26 0.33
N PRO A 54 0.17 7.11 -0.35
CA PRO A 54 1.04 5.96 -0.18
C PRO A 54 1.40 5.67 1.29
N GLN A 55 1.75 6.69 2.10
CA GLN A 55 2.04 6.49 3.52
C GLN A 55 0.82 5.97 4.29
N GLU A 56 -0.35 6.56 4.10
CA GLU A 56 -1.58 6.12 4.78
C GLU A 56 -1.96 4.69 4.38
N ALA A 57 -1.81 4.33 3.09
CA ALA A 57 -2.07 2.99 2.60
C ALA A 57 -1.13 1.96 3.23
N GLN A 58 0.15 2.31 3.43
CA GLN A 58 1.12 1.43 4.07
C GLN A 58 0.71 1.13 5.51
N THR A 59 0.40 2.16 6.30
CA THR A 59 -0.08 1.99 7.68
C THR A 59 -1.39 1.22 7.72
N TYR A 60 -2.32 1.52 6.82
CA TYR A 60 -3.60 0.82 6.73
C TYR A 60 -3.41 -0.68 6.50
N LEU A 61 -2.61 -1.07 5.49
CA LEU A 61 -2.37 -2.47 5.16
C LEU A 61 -1.59 -3.20 6.26
N GLN A 62 -0.61 -2.55 6.90
CA GLN A 62 0.09 -3.13 8.05
C GLN A 62 -0.85 -3.45 9.20
N ASN A 63 -1.73 -2.52 9.56
CA ASN A 63 -2.72 -2.73 10.61
C ASN A 63 -3.72 -3.83 10.22
N LEU A 64 -4.21 -3.79 8.97
CA LEU A 64 -5.17 -4.76 8.47
C LEU A 64 -4.62 -6.20 8.52
N ILE A 65 -3.34 -6.40 8.19
CA ILE A 65 -2.68 -7.72 8.23
C ILE A 65 -2.40 -8.18 9.67
N ALA A 66 -2.23 -7.25 10.60
CA ALA A 66 -1.93 -7.54 12.00
C ALA A 66 -3.18 -7.77 12.86
N GLU A 67 -4.39 -7.45 12.36
CA GLU A 67 -5.65 -7.71 13.08
C GLU A 67 -5.91 -9.22 13.18
N PRO A 68 -6.10 -9.78 14.40
CA PRO A 68 -6.56 -11.17 14.56
C PRO A 68 -8.04 -11.29 14.18
N GLU A 69 -8.42 -12.41 13.55
CA GLU A 69 -9.81 -12.76 13.18
C GLU A 69 -10.79 -12.72 14.36
#